data_AF-A0A256J290-F1
#
_entry.id   AF-A0A256J290-F1
#
_cell.length_a   1.000
_cell.length_b   1.000
_cell.length_c   1.000
_cell.angle_alpha   90.00
_cell.angle_beta   90.00
_cell.angle_gamma   90.00
#
_symmetry.space_group_name_H-M   'P 1'
#
loop_
_entity.id
_entity.type
_entity.pdbx_description
1 polymer ?
#
loop_
_entity_poly.entity_id
_entity_poly.type
_entity_poly.pdbx_seq_one_letter_code
_entity_poly.pdbx_strand_id
1 'polypeptide(L)' 'MTRTERLEWHLTRALASAEAADTKAHLRRSLAECQDLPSTPLVQCPLCGKVGLPERIQAHDCQ' A
#
# COMPACT_ATOMS: atom_id res chain seq x y z
N MET A 1 3.87 6.34 2.81
CA MET A 1 3.60 5.09 2.08
C MET A 1 2.11 4.99 1.78
N THR A 2 1.76 4.63 0.55
CA THR A 2 0.40 4.27 0.14
C THR A 2 -0.08 3.02 0.89
N ARG A 3 -1.37 2.68 0.77
CA ARG A 3 -1.88 1.41 1.31
C ARG A 3 -1.21 0.20 0.66
N THR A 4 -1.03 0.23 -0.66
CA THR A 4 -0.37 -0.83 -1.43
C THR A 4 1.08 -1.02 -0.98
N GLU A 5 1.86 0.06 -0.87
CA GLU A 5 3.26 0.00 -0.41
C GLU A 5 3.38 -0.58 1.01
N ARG A 6 2.42 -0.28 1.90
CA ARG A 6 2.41 -0.88 3.25
C ARG A 6 2.11 -2.37 3.20
N LEU A 7 1.16 -2.79 2.35
CA LEU A 7 0.82 -4.20 2.18
C LEU A 7 2.02 -5.00 1.65
N GLU A 8 2.70 -4.50 0.61
CA GLU A 8 3.92 -5.10 0.07
C GLU A 8 5.02 -5.23 1.12
N TRP A 9 5.22 -4.19 1.94
CA TRP A 9 6.18 -4.23 3.03
C TRP A 9 5.86 -5.32 4.05
N HIS A 10 4.60 -5.42 4.49
CA HIS A 10 4.17 -6.46 5.44
C HIS A 10 4.35 -7.88 4.86
N LEU A 11 3.95 -8.09 3.60
CA LEU A 11 4.07 -9.39 2.94
C LEU A 11 5.54 -9.78 2.72
N THR A 12 6.39 -8.84 2.31
CA THR A 12 7.84 -9.07 2.16
C THR A 12 8.47 -9.47 3.49
N ARG A 13 8.09 -8.78 4.58
CA ARG A 13 8.61 -9.07 5.92
C ARG A 13 8.14 -10.44 6.41
N ALA A 14 6.87 -10.79 6.18
CA ALA A 14 6.33 -12.11 6.49
C ALA A 14 7.03 -13.22 5.69
N LEU A 15 7.32 -12.98 4.40
CA LEU A 15 8.00 -13.95 3.54
C LEU A 15 9.43 -14.22 4.03
N ALA A 16 10.12 -13.19 4.49
CA ALA A 16 11.48 -13.30 5.03
C ALA A 16 11.52 -14.11 6.34
N SER A 17 10.48 -14.05 7.17
CA SER A 17 10.44 -14.76 8.46
C SER A 17 9.72 -16.11 8.42
N ALA A 18 8.95 -16.43 7.37
CA ALA A 18 8.24 -17.70 7.28
C ALA A 18 9.22 -18.88 7.15
N GLU A 19 8.87 -20.01 7.75
CA GLU A 19 9.65 -21.26 7.64
C GLU A 19 8.98 -22.26 6.69
N ALA A 20 7.66 -22.44 6.83
CA ALA A 20 6.87 -23.37 6.04
C ALA A 20 6.85 -23.01 4.55
N ALA A 21 7.09 -24.02 3.70
CA ALA A 21 7.15 -23.85 2.25
C ALA A 21 5.82 -23.32 1.67
N ASP A 22 4.70 -23.87 2.12
CA ASP A 22 3.37 -23.47 1.65
C ASP A 22 3.05 -22.02 2.01
N THR A 23 3.38 -21.59 3.24
CA THR A 23 3.26 -20.20 3.67
C THR A 23 4.08 -19.27 2.77
N LYS A 24 5.32 -19.64 2.44
CA LYS A 24 6.15 -18.86 1.50
C LYS A 24 5.53 -18.79 0.10
N ALA A 25 4.95 -19.89 -0.39
CA ALA A 25 4.28 -19.93 -1.69
C ALA A 25 3.08 -18.99 -1.72
N HIS A 26 2.23 -19.02 -0.70
CA HIS A 26 1.10 -18.11 -0.57
C HIS A 26 1.54 -16.64 -0.50
N LEU A 27 2.54 -16.32 0.32
CA LEU A 27 3.05 -14.94 0.45
C LEU A 27 3.65 -14.40 -0.85
N ARG A 28 4.37 -15.24 -1.61
CA ARG A 28 4.87 -14.85 -2.94
C ARG A 28 3.74 -14.55 -3.92
N ARG A 29 2.68 -15.38 -3.92
CA ARG A 29 1.50 -15.13 -4.74
C ARG A 29 0.80 -13.84 -4.35
N SER A 30 0.62 -13.59 -3.05
CA SER A 30 0.05 -12.32 -2.56
C SER A 30 0.89 -11.11 -2.96
N LEU A 31 2.23 -11.21 -2.95
CA LEU A 31 3.11 -10.14 -3.44
C LEU A 31 2.90 -9.88 -4.95
N ALA A 32 2.81 -10.93 -5.77
CA ALA A 32 2.54 -10.78 -7.19
C ALA A 32 1.18 -10.11 -7.44
N GLU A 33 0.13 -10.55 -6.73
CA GLU A 33 -1.20 -9.92 -6.82
C GLU A 33 -1.19 -8.45 -6.36
N CYS A 34 -0.33 -8.06 -5.40
CA CYS A 34 -0.16 -6.67 -5.00
C CYS A 34 0.48 -5.80 -6.09
N GLN A 35 1.46 -6.35 -6.82
CA GLN A 35 2.14 -5.64 -7.91
C GLN A 35 1.20 -5.37 -9.09
N ASP A 36 0.18 -6.21 -9.26
CA ASP A 36 -0.86 -6.05 -10.27
C ASP A 36 -1.98 -5.07 -9.86
N LEU A 37 -2.00 -4.61 -8.60
CA LEU A 37 -2.99 -3.63 -8.15
C LEU A 37 -2.71 -2.26 -8.79
N PRO A 38 -3.74 -1.52 -9.20
CA PRO A 38 -3.56 -0.18 -9.71
C PRO A 38 -2.97 0.74 -8.62
N SER A 39 -2.07 1.62 -9.03
CA SER A 39 -1.54 2.68 -8.17
C SER A 39 -2.67 3.46 -7.53
N THR A 40 -2.54 3.76 -6.24
CA THR A 40 -3.54 4.58 -5.53
C THR A 40 -3.61 5.96 -6.21
N PRO A 41 -4.78 6.38 -6.75
CA PRO A 41 -4.88 7.67 -7.42
C PRO A 41 -4.69 8.81 -6.43
N LEU A 42 -4.07 9.90 -6.91
CA LEU A 42 -4.03 11.15 -6.15
C LEU A 42 -5.41 11.81 -6.21
N VAL A 43 -5.78 12.46 -5.11
CA VAL A 43 -7.01 13.23 -4.98
C VAL A 43 -6.69 14.68 -4.64
N GLN A 44 -7.57 15.59 -5.03
CA GLN A 44 -7.47 17.00 -4.72
C GLN A 44 -8.32 17.32 -3.48
N CYS A 45 -7.77 18.08 -2.53
CA CYS A 45 -8.53 18.66 -1.43
C CYS A 45 -9.54 19.67 -1.98
N PRO A 46 -10.85 19.54 -1.65
CA PRO A 46 -11.86 20.47 -2.16
C PRO A 46 -11.77 21.87 -1.52
N LEU A 47 -11.07 22.02 -0.39
CA LEU A 47 -10.97 23.28 0.35
C LEU A 47 -9.76 24.12 -0.08
N CYS A 48 -8.56 23.54 -0.07
CA CYS A 48 -7.31 24.27 -0.36
C CYS A 48 -6.67 23.89 -1.70
N GLY A 49 -7.23 22.94 -2.44
CA GLY A 49 -6.71 22.50 -3.75
C GLY A 49 -5.45 21.65 -3.72
N LYS A 50 -4.90 21.30 -2.55
CA LYS A 50 -3.72 20.43 -2.42
C LYS A 50 -4.01 19.05 -3.04
N VAL A 51 -3.09 18.54 -3.87
CA VAL A 51 -3.19 17.21 -4.49
C VAL A 51 -2.27 16.23 -3.77
N GLY A 52 -2.78 15.05 -3.42
CA GLY A 52 -2.01 14.06 -2.68
C GLY A 52 -2.72 12.72 -2.54
N LEU A 53 -2.08 11.79 -1.83
CA LEU A 53 -2.70 10.50 -1.51
C LEU A 53 -3.96 10.72 -0.66
N PRO A 54 -5.02 9.93 -0.85
CA PRO A 54 -6.28 10.06 -0.11
C PRO A 54 -6.08 10.17 1.39
N GLU A 55 -5.22 9.34 1.98
CA GLU A 55 -5.00 9.31 3.43
C GLU A 55 -4.28 10.59 3.92
N ARG A 56 -3.43 11.19 3.07
CA ARG A 56 -2.75 12.45 3.37
C ARG A 56 -3.70 13.64 3.22
N ILE A 57 -4.56 13.62 2.20
CA ILE A 57 -5.58 14.64 2.01
C ILE A 57 -6.65 14.55 3.10
N GLN A 58 -6.95 13.37 3.63
CA GLN A 58 -7.88 13.25 4.76
C GLN A 58 -7.30 13.83 6.06
N ALA A 59 -5.99 13.68 6.30
CA ALA A 59 -5.35 14.05 7.56
C ALA A 59 -4.66 15.43 7.55
N HIS A 60 -4.61 16.13 6.42
CA HIS A 60 -3.96 17.44 6.35
C HIS A 60 -4.85 18.55 6.88
N ASP A 61 -4.21 19.53 7.51
CA ASP A 61 -4.83 20.81 7.82
C ASP A 61 -4.87 21.69 6.57
N CYS A 62 -6.05 22.21 6.27
CA CYS A 62 -6.22 23.24 5.25
C CYS A 62 -5.73 24.57 5.83
N GLN A 63 -4.89 25.27 5.07
CA GLN A 63 -4.48 26.65 5.31
C GLN A 63 -5.09 27.53 4.23
#